data_AF-A0A1Q6G283-F1
#
_entry.id   AF-A0A1Q6G283-F1
#
_cell.length_a   1.000
_cell.length_b   1.000
_cell.length_c   1.000
_cell.angle_alpha   90.00
_cell.angle_beta   90.00
_cell.angle_gamma   90.00
#
_symmetry.space_group_name_H-M   'P 1'
#
loop_
_entity.id
_entity.type
_entity.pdbx_description
1 polymer ?
#
loop_
_entity_poly.entity_id
_entity_poly.type
_entity_poly.pdbx_seq_one_letter_code
_entity_poly.pdbx_strand_id
1 'polypeptide(L)'
;MEIKSRFDHFNINVTDLGRSLEFYDKALGLKETDRKEAGDGSFILVYLGDGQTGFRLELTWLRDHAGAYELGENESHLCMRVAGDYDAVREYHRAMGCICYENHDMGLYFISDPDDYWIEVLPVK
;
A
#
# COMPACT_ATOMS: atom_id res chain seq x y z
N MET A 1 5.32 12.33 33.15
CA MET A 1 4.50 11.41 32.32
C MET A 1 5.39 10.90 31.21
N GLU A 2 5.48 9.58 31.02
CA GLU A 2 6.25 8.96 29.93
C GLU A 2 5.26 8.43 28.90
N ILE A 3 5.40 8.83 27.64
CA ILE A 3 4.54 8.37 26.54
C ILE A 3 5.13 7.07 25.98
N LYS A 4 4.30 6.03 25.86
CA LYS A 4 4.68 4.72 25.29
C LYS A 4 3.79 4.41 24.08
N SER A 5 4.22 4.81 22.89
CA SER A 5 3.52 4.56 21.62
C SER A 5 4.18 3.44 20.81
N ARG A 6 3.46 2.91 19.82
CA ARG A 6 3.97 1.99 18.79
C ARG A 6 3.36 2.37 17.44
N PHE A 7 4.00 1.98 16.35
CA PHE A 7 3.35 1.99 15.04
C PHE A 7 2.21 0.96 15.01
N ASP A 8 1.10 1.32 14.36
CA ASP A 8 -0.10 0.47 14.33
C ASP A 8 -0.57 0.25 12.89
N HIS A 9 -0.84 1.34 12.16
CA HIS A 9 -1.19 1.28 10.76
C HIS A 9 -0.83 2.59 10.02
N PHE A 10 -0.80 2.52 8.69
CA PHE A 10 -0.77 3.65 7.78
C PHE A 10 -2.07 3.66 6.97
N ASN A 11 -2.77 4.79 6.94
CA ASN A 11 -4.05 4.91 6.27
C ASN A 11 -3.92 5.64 4.93
N ILE A 12 -4.62 5.12 3.92
CA ILE A 12 -4.84 5.79 2.64
C ILE A 12 -6.32 5.66 2.25
N ASN A 13 -6.76 6.54 1.35
CA ASN A 13 -8.08 6.44 0.77
C ASN A 13 -8.02 5.76 -0.60
N VAL A 14 -9.01 4.95 -0.94
CA VAL A 14 -9.06 4.26 -2.24
C VAL A 14 -10.40 4.46 -2.91
N THR A 15 -10.38 4.61 -4.24
CA THR A 15 -11.60 4.83 -5.02
C THR A 15 -12.34 3.53 -5.33
N ASP A 16 -11.61 2.43 -5.48
CA ASP A 16 -12.15 1.10 -5.76
C ASP A 16 -11.50 0.06 -4.84
N LEU A 17 -12.24 -0.37 -3.82
CA LEU A 17 -11.73 -1.30 -2.82
C LEU A 17 -11.32 -2.64 -3.44
N GLY A 18 -12.07 -3.16 -4.41
CA GLY A 18 -11.77 -4.46 -5.02
C GLY A 18 -10.47 -4.42 -5.81
N ARG A 19 -10.29 -3.36 -6.61
CA ARG A 19 -9.06 -3.12 -7.39
C ARG A 19 -7.85 -2.94 -6.49
N SER A 20 -7.98 -2.20 -5.39
CA SER A 20 -6.88 -2.01 -4.45
C SER A 20 -6.52 -3.31 -3.72
N LEU A 21 -7.51 -4.10 -3.27
CA LEU A 21 -7.25 -5.40 -2.64
C LEU A 21 -6.50 -6.36 -3.59
N GLU A 22 -6.93 -6.43 -4.86
CA GLU A 22 -6.27 -7.26 -5.86
C GLU A 22 -4.83 -6.79 -6.13
N PHE A 23 -4.61 -5.46 -6.22
CA PHE A 23 -3.28 -4.89 -6.40
C PHE A 23 -2.34 -5.24 -5.24
N TYR A 24 -2.75 -4.96 -4.00
CA TYR A 24 -1.92 -5.19 -2.82
C TYR A 24 -1.63 -6.67 -2.58
N ASP A 25 -2.57 -7.55 -2.94
CA ASP A 25 -2.32 -9.00 -2.91
C ASP A 25 -1.28 -9.41 -3.96
N LYS A 26 -1.46 -9.00 -5.23
CA LYS A 26 -0.58 -9.43 -6.32
C LYS A 26 0.82 -8.83 -6.24
N ALA A 27 0.91 -7.52 -6.01
CA ALA A 27 2.18 -6.80 -6.00
C ALA A 27 3.00 -7.10 -4.73
N LEU A 28 2.34 -7.16 -3.58
CA LEU A 28 3.01 -7.14 -2.28
C LEU A 28 2.66 -8.33 -1.38
N GLY A 29 1.76 -9.22 -1.80
CA GLY A 29 1.33 -10.38 -1.01
C GLY A 29 0.53 -10.02 0.23
N LEU A 30 0.04 -8.79 0.35
CA LEU A 30 -0.68 -8.35 1.54
C LEU A 30 -2.07 -8.98 1.59
N LYS A 31 -2.47 -9.41 2.79
CA LYS A 31 -3.76 -10.09 3.02
C LYS A 31 -4.65 -9.29 3.94
N GLU A 32 -5.95 -9.33 3.68
CA GLU A 32 -6.95 -8.78 4.59
C GLU A 32 -6.86 -9.46 5.96
N THR A 33 -6.73 -8.65 7.00
CA THR A 33 -6.60 -9.07 8.40
C THR A 33 -7.78 -8.64 9.25
N ASP A 34 -8.43 -7.54 8.89
CA ASP A 34 -9.60 -7.00 9.58
C ASP A 34 -10.42 -6.12 8.63
N ARG A 35 -11.72 -5.99 8.89
CA ARG A 35 -12.66 -5.17 8.11
C ARG A 35 -13.71 -4.53 9.01
N LYS A 36 -13.98 -3.25 8.76
CA LYS A 36 -15.03 -2.49 9.45
C LYS A 36 -15.90 -1.79 8.45
N GLU A 37 -17.20 -1.87 8.65
CA GLU A 37 -18.19 -1.24 7.78
C GLU A 37 -19.06 -0.31 8.63
N ALA A 38 -19.34 0.86 8.09
CA ALA A 38 -20.34 1.73 8.69
C ALA A 38 -21.71 1.05 8.61
N GLY A 39 -22.51 1.14 9.69
CA GLY A 39 -23.86 0.53 9.70
C GLY A 39 -24.80 1.11 8.64
N ASP A 40 -24.52 2.32 8.14
CA ASP A 40 -25.23 2.98 7.05
C ASP A 40 -24.54 2.82 5.68
N GLY A 41 -23.44 2.06 5.62
CA GLY A 41 -22.64 1.83 4.42
C GLY A 41 -21.90 3.05 3.87
N SER A 42 -21.72 4.11 4.66
CA SER A 42 -21.01 5.34 4.23
C SER A 42 -19.52 5.12 3.97
N PHE A 43 -18.89 4.20 4.70
CA PHE A 43 -17.50 3.83 4.51
C PHE A 43 -17.24 2.35 4.79
N ILE A 44 -16.15 1.86 4.20
CA ILE A 44 -15.54 0.56 4.50
C ILE A 44 -14.06 0.80 4.80
N LEU A 45 -13.58 0.23 5.91
CA LEU A 45 -12.16 0.16 6.26
C LEU A 45 -11.70 -1.28 6.10
N VAL A 46 -10.60 -1.49 5.38
CA VAL A 46 -9.95 -2.80 5.28
C VAL A 46 -8.51 -2.69 5.73
N TYR A 47 -8.09 -3.58 6.61
CA TYR A 47 -6.72 -3.64 7.11
C TYR A 47 -5.96 -4.76 6.42
N LEU A 48 -4.88 -4.43 5.75
CA LEU A 48 -3.98 -5.35 5.09
C LEU A 48 -2.71 -5.57 5.93
N GLY A 49 -2.29 -6.83 6.05
CA GLY A 49 -1.08 -7.22 6.77
C GLY A 49 -0.11 -8.00 5.89
N ASP A 50 1.17 -7.91 6.23
CA ASP A 50 2.29 -8.62 5.59
C ASP A 50 2.47 -10.07 6.12
N GLY A 51 1.72 -10.45 7.16
CA GLY A 51 1.82 -11.74 7.85
C GLY A 51 3.10 -11.93 8.68
N GLN A 52 3.91 -10.89 8.83
CA GLN A 52 5.21 -10.91 9.51
C GLN A 52 5.28 -9.94 10.69
N THR A 53 4.65 -8.78 10.56
CA THR A 53 4.66 -7.71 11.54
C THR A 53 3.24 -7.37 12.02
N GLY A 54 3.15 -6.56 13.08
CA GLY A 54 1.88 -6.01 13.56
C GLY A 54 1.44 -4.73 12.84
N PHE A 55 2.26 -4.22 11.91
CA PHE A 55 1.95 -3.01 11.16
C PHE A 55 0.98 -3.33 10.02
N ARG A 56 0.04 -2.42 9.75
CA ARG A 56 -1.03 -2.65 8.78
C ARG A 56 -1.16 -1.48 7.81
N LEU A 57 -1.55 -1.78 6.58
CA LEU A 57 -2.07 -0.77 5.65
C LEU A 57 -3.59 -0.72 5.81
N GLU A 58 -4.14 0.43 6.16
CA GLU A 58 -5.58 0.66 6.23
C GLU A 58 -6.05 1.32 4.93
N LEU A 59 -6.96 0.66 4.23
CA LEU A 59 -7.65 1.20 3.07
C LEU A 59 -9.02 1.75 3.50
N THR A 60 -9.23 3.04 3.29
CA THR A 60 -10.53 3.70 3.52
C THR A 60 -11.25 3.93 2.20
N TRP A 61 -12.32 3.18 1.98
CA TRP A 61 -13.24 3.42 0.86
C TRP A 61 -14.44 4.22 1.34
N LEU A 62 -14.76 5.30 0.63
CA LEU A 62 -15.89 6.19 0.92
C LEU A 62 -16.94 6.08 -0.20
N ARG A 63 -18.16 5.67 0.14
CA ARG A 63 -19.22 5.41 -0.85
C ARG A 63 -19.53 6.62 -1.73
N ASP A 64 -19.56 7.79 -1.11
CA ASP A 64 -20.03 9.03 -1.74
C ASP A 64 -18.87 9.92 -2.25
N HIS A 65 -17.61 9.43 -2.19
CA HIS A 65 -16.48 10.14 -2.76
C HIS A 65 -16.44 9.94 -4.29
N ALA A 66 -16.42 11.05 -5.02
CA ALA A 66 -16.44 11.03 -6.48
C ALA A 66 -15.06 11.42 -7.04
N GLY A 67 -14.50 10.54 -7.88
CA GLY A 67 -13.26 10.80 -8.61
C GLY A 67 -12.00 10.38 -7.85
N ALA A 68 -10.84 10.77 -8.39
CA ALA A 68 -9.53 10.49 -7.83
C ALA A 68 -9.20 11.45 -6.67
N TYR A 69 -8.39 10.98 -5.72
CA TYR A 69 -7.88 11.80 -4.64
C TYR A 69 -6.75 12.73 -5.11
N GLU A 70 -6.77 13.99 -4.66
CA GLU A 70 -5.65 14.92 -4.85
C GLU A 70 -4.61 14.70 -3.74
N LEU A 71 -3.52 13.98 -4.05
CA LEU A 71 -2.50 13.60 -3.04
C LEU A 71 -1.57 14.75 -2.63
N GLY A 72 -1.59 15.87 -3.37
CA GLY A 72 -0.65 16.97 -3.20
C GLY A 72 0.76 16.65 -3.71
N GLU A 73 1.73 17.51 -3.37
CA GLU A 73 3.13 17.41 -3.83
C GLU A 73 4.10 16.90 -2.75
N ASN A 74 3.58 16.47 -1.60
CA ASN A 74 4.39 15.95 -0.51
C ASN A 74 4.97 14.57 -0.88
N GLU A 75 6.27 14.41 -0.66
CA GLU A 75 6.94 13.13 -0.80
C GLU A 75 6.63 12.27 0.44
N SER A 76 5.66 11.37 0.30
CA SER A 76 5.31 10.39 1.33
C SER A 76 5.05 9.05 0.66
N HIS A 77 5.53 7.97 1.28
CA HIS A 77 5.39 6.63 0.73
C HIS A 77 5.35 5.58 1.84
N LEU A 78 4.71 4.45 1.55
CA LEU A 78 4.90 3.22 2.32
C LEU A 78 6.18 2.55 1.82
N CYS A 79 7.01 2.00 2.72
CA CYS A 79 8.19 1.21 2.33
C CYS A 79 7.96 -0.27 2.60
N MET A 80 8.26 -1.12 1.61
CA MET A 80 8.12 -2.57 1.66
C MET A 80 9.46 -3.24 1.37
N ARG A 81 9.80 -4.26 2.18
CA ARG A 81 10.94 -5.14 1.89
C ARG A 81 10.45 -6.43 1.24
N VAL A 82 11.02 -6.77 0.09
CA VAL A 82 10.71 -8.01 -0.63
C VAL A 82 11.83 -9.02 -0.44
N ALA A 83 11.43 -10.27 -0.15
CA ALA A 83 12.35 -11.40 -0.04
C ALA A 83 12.52 -12.09 -1.41
N GLY A 84 13.63 -12.83 -1.56
CA GLY A 84 13.90 -13.60 -2.78
C GLY A 84 14.70 -12.82 -3.81
N ASP A 85 14.46 -13.11 -5.09
CA ASP A 85 15.15 -12.49 -6.21
C ASP A 85 14.56 -11.10 -6.50
N TYR A 86 15.26 -10.07 -6.04
CA TYR A 86 14.84 -8.68 -6.15
C TYR A 86 14.67 -8.22 -7.60
N ASP A 87 15.52 -8.67 -8.52
CA ASP A 87 15.42 -8.32 -9.93
C ASP A 87 14.21 -9.00 -10.58
N ALA A 88 13.91 -10.26 -10.21
CA ALA A 88 12.71 -10.93 -10.67
C ALA A 88 11.42 -10.27 -10.16
N VAL A 89 11.40 -9.80 -8.91
CA VAL A 89 10.26 -9.04 -8.36
C VAL A 89 10.11 -7.69 -9.07
N ARG A 90 11.21 -7.01 -9.40
CA ARG A 90 11.17 -5.77 -10.20
C ARG A 90 10.60 -6.02 -11.59
N GLU A 91 11.03 -7.06 -12.29
CA GLU A 91 10.48 -7.39 -13.61
C GLU A 91 9.01 -7.83 -13.56
N TYR A 92 8.59 -8.49 -12.47
CA TYR A 92 7.16 -8.77 -12.23
C TYR A 92 6.34 -7.48 -12.12
N HIS A 93 6.80 -6.51 -11.30
CA HIS A 93 6.14 -5.20 -11.20
C HIS A 93 6.18 -4.41 -12.52
N ARG A 94 7.26 -4.53 -13.30
CA ARG A 94 7.34 -3.95 -14.64
C ARG A 94 6.27 -4.54 -15.56
N ALA A 95 6.06 -5.85 -15.53
CA ALA A 95 5.01 -6.53 -16.30
C ALA A 95 3.60 -6.16 -15.84
N MET A 96 3.42 -5.84 -14.55
CA MET A 96 2.16 -5.28 -14.03
C MET A 96 1.93 -3.82 -14.48
N GLY A 97 2.97 -3.13 -14.97
CA GLY A 97 2.88 -1.74 -15.39
C GLY A 97 2.76 -0.75 -14.24
N CYS A 98 3.16 -1.13 -13.02
CA CYS A 98 2.99 -0.30 -11.83
C CYS A 98 4.27 0.43 -11.38
N ILE A 99 5.41 0.21 -12.03
CA ILE A 99 6.64 0.95 -11.70
C ILE A 99 6.49 2.41 -12.13
N CYS A 100 6.63 3.34 -11.18
CA CYS A 100 6.56 4.78 -11.43
C CYS A 100 7.95 5.47 -11.36
N TYR A 101 8.94 4.87 -10.71
CA TYR A 101 10.31 5.39 -10.63
C TYR A 101 11.33 4.29 -10.31
N GLU A 102 12.54 4.40 -10.86
CA GLU A 102 13.64 3.46 -10.60
C GLU A 102 14.95 4.21 -10.35
N ASN A 103 15.72 3.76 -9.35
CA ASN A 103 17.07 4.26 -9.09
C ASN A 103 18.02 3.09 -8.80
N HIS A 104 18.72 2.66 -9.84
CA HIS A 104 19.66 1.53 -9.77
C HIS A 104 20.88 1.82 -8.90
N ASP A 105 21.34 3.08 -8.83
CA ASP A 105 22.49 3.46 -8.01
C ASP A 105 22.19 3.34 -6.51
N MET A 106 20.95 3.66 -6.12
CA MET A 106 20.46 3.49 -4.74
C MET A 106 19.93 2.09 -4.44
N GLY A 107 19.75 1.25 -5.48
CA GLY A 107 19.23 -0.11 -5.34
C GLY A 107 17.74 -0.17 -4.99
N LEU A 108 16.95 0.84 -5.37
CA LEU A 108 15.53 0.96 -5.03
C LEU A 108 14.67 1.23 -6.28
N TYR A 109 13.37 0.97 -6.16
CA TYR A 109 12.37 1.46 -7.10
C TYR A 109 11.05 1.72 -6.39
N PHE A 110 10.14 2.43 -7.05
CA PHE A 110 8.81 2.70 -6.56
C PHE A 110 7.76 2.12 -7.50
N ILE A 111 6.68 1.64 -6.90
CA ILE A 111 5.44 1.33 -7.59
C ILE A 111 4.35 2.32 -7.17
N SER A 112 3.43 2.64 -8.07
CA SER A 112 2.20 3.35 -7.74
C SER A 112 1.04 2.35 -7.64
N ASP A 113 0.25 2.48 -6.59
CA ASP A 113 -1.02 1.76 -6.48
C ASP A 113 -2.07 2.32 -7.46
N PRO A 114 -3.28 1.75 -7.52
CA PRO A 114 -4.33 2.21 -8.44
C PRO A 114 -4.87 3.62 -8.19
N ASP A 115 -4.55 4.22 -7.05
CA ASP A 115 -4.96 5.56 -6.62
C ASP A 115 -3.74 6.52 -6.50
N ASP A 116 -2.62 6.16 -7.16
CA ASP A 116 -1.37 6.91 -7.26
C ASP A 116 -0.55 7.05 -5.96
N TYR A 117 -0.81 6.23 -4.93
CA TYR A 117 0.04 6.16 -3.74
C TYR A 117 1.36 5.45 -4.07
N TRP A 118 2.47 6.12 -3.81
CA TRP A 118 3.81 5.58 -4.06
C TRP A 118 4.24 4.63 -2.94
N ILE A 119 4.85 3.52 -3.33
CA ILE A 119 5.36 2.49 -2.44
C ILE A 119 6.82 2.23 -2.81
N GLU A 120 7.72 2.50 -1.88
CA GLU A 120 9.14 2.18 -2.02
C GLU A 120 9.33 0.66 -1.88
N VAL A 121 10.07 0.05 -2.80
CA VAL A 121 10.42 -1.35 -2.75
C VAL A 121 11.92 -1.50 -2.56
N LEU A 122 12.30 -2.28 -1.53
CA LEU A 122 13.68 -2.59 -1.18
C LEU A 122 13.87 -4.10 -1.03
N PRO A 123 15.08 -4.64 -1.23
CA PRO A 123 15.36 -6.01 -0.84
C PRO A 123 15.38 -6.14 0.70
N VAL A 124 15.11 -7.34 1.20
CA VAL A 124 15.47 -7.73 2.57
C VAL A 124 17.00 -7.64 2.73
N LYS A 125 17.46 -7.17 3.89
CA LYS A 125 18.89 -7.09 4.24
C LYS A 125 19.39 -8.38 4.86
#